data_AF-A0A4S5BWW0-F1
#
_entry.id   AF-A0A4S5BWW0-F1
#
_cell.length_a   1.000
_cell.length_b   1.000
_cell.length_c   1.000
_cell.angle_alpha   90.00
_cell.angle_beta   90.00
_cell.angle_gamma   90.00
#
_symmetry.space_group_name_H-M   'P 1'
#
loop_
_entity.id
_entity.type
_entity.pdbx_description
1 polymer ?
#
loop_
_entity_poly.entity_id
_entity_poly.type
_entity_poly.pdbx_seq_one_letter_code
_entity_poly.pdbx_strand_id
1 'polypeptide(L)'
;MNDEQKSLIQQYFACTARLLDMEMIRSDKVLGDLAEWICVQSYGLELEASGRHPGYDGVIDNRKVQVKAHNSPKGTNLSVGNPEQYDELFVLIGPRSRLRVGPAGQSFHVYRFTSDQVDLRFRRASGYYCAKKTLAKEPYEVISIDQEPVCCQ
;
A
#
# COMPACT_ATOMS: atom_id res chain seq x y z
N MET A 1 2.43 4.67 -15.25
CA MET A 1 2.60 3.20 -15.32
C MET A 1 2.13 2.71 -16.68
N ASN A 2 2.97 2.00 -17.42
CA ASN A 2 2.62 1.46 -18.74
C ASN A 2 1.96 0.07 -18.62
N ASP A 3 1.44 -0.47 -19.73
CA ASP A 3 0.66 -1.71 -19.70
C ASP A 3 1.49 -2.97 -19.41
N GLU A 4 2.78 -2.95 -19.75
CA GLU A 4 3.71 -4.01 -19.40
C GLU A 4 3.92 -4.08 -17.88
N GLN A 5 4.16 -2.93 -17.23
CA GLN A 5 4.28 -2.82 -15.78
C GLN A 5 3.01 -3.27 -15.06
N LYS A 6 1.83 -2.86 -15.56
CA LYS A 6 0.54 -3.32 -15.03
C LYS A 6 0.41 -4.85 -15.13
N SER A 7 0.75 -5.42 -16.29
CA SER A 7 0.72 -6.87 -16.49
C SER A 7 1.65 -7.62 -15.54
N LEU A 8 2.87 -7.11 -15.33
CA LEU A 8 3.82 -7.71 -14.39
C LEU A 8 3.29 -7.69 -12.94
N ILE A 9 2.62 -6.60 -12.53
CA ILE A 9 2.00 -6.52 -11.20
C ILE A 9 0.86 -7.53 -11.05
N GLN A 10 0.02 -7.68 -12.07
CA GLN A 10 -1.05 -8.68 -12.08
C GLN A 10 -0.49 -10.11 -11.99
N GLN A 11 0.55 -10.41 -12.76
CA GLN A 11 1.23 -11.71 -12.74
C GLN A 11 1.89 -11.98 -11.38
N TYR A 12 2.52 -10.97 -10.78
CA TYR A 12 3.05 -11.03 -9.42
C TYR A 12 1.97 -11.40 -8.40
N PHE A 13 0.79 -10.76 -8.46
CA PHE A 13 -0.32 -11.09 -7.56
C PHE A 13 -0.87 -12.50 -7.77
N ALA A 14 -1.00 -12.94 -9.01
CA ALA A 14 -1.44 -14.31 -9.32
C ALA A 14 -0.42 -15.35 -8.81
N CYS A 15 0.87 -15.09 -8.99
CA CYS A 15 1.94 -15.98 -8.54
C CYS A 15 2.02 -16.05 -7.01
N THR A 16 2.07 -14.90 -6.34
CA THR A 16 2.13 -14.83 -4.87
C THR A 16 0.90 -15.45 -4.22
N ALA A 17 -0.28 -15.32 -4.82
CA ALA A 17 -1.48 -16.02 -4.37
C ALA A 17 -1.26 -17.53 -4.28
N ARG A 18 -0.77 -18.14 -5.36
CA ARG A 18 -0.53 -19.58 -5.44
C ARG A 18 0.54 -20.02 -4.44
N LEU A 19 1.63 -19.27 -4.33
CA LEU A 19 2.72 -19.59 -3.38
C LEU A 19 2.27 -19.51 -1.92
N LEU A 20 1.43 -18.53 -1.58
CA LEU A 20 0.83 -18.41 -0.23
C LEU A 20 -0.14 -19.56 0.07
N ASP A 21 -0.99 -19.93 -0.89
CA ASP A 21 -1.96 -21.01 -0.73
C ASP A 21 -1.28 -22.38 -0.57
N MET A 22 -0.09 -22.54 -1.16
CA MET A 22 0.78 -23.71 -0.98
C MET A 22 1.70 -23.61 0.25
N GLU A 23 1.55 -22.55 1.06
CA GLU A 23 2.35 -22.28 2.27
C GLU A 23 3.87 -22.17 2.02
N MET A 24 4.28 -21.92 0.78
CA MET A 24 5.69 -21.85 0.38
C MET A 24 6.35 -20.53 0.76
N ILE A 25 5.57 -19.45 0.83
CA ILE A 25 6.05 -18.12 1.24
C ILE A 25 5.17 -17.57 2.36
N ARG A 26 5.74 -16.65 3.15
CA ARG A 26 5.05 -15.95 4.25
C ARG A 26 5.37 -14.45 4.31
N SER A 27 6.24 -13.97 3.42
CA SER A 27 6.76 -12.60 3.45
C SER A 27 6.10 -11.75 2.38
N ASP A 28 5.71 -10.55 2.78
CA ASP A 28 5.15 -9.52 1.92
C ASP A 28 6.20 -8.45 1.57
N LYS A 29 7.50 -8.73 1.70
CA LYS A 29 8.56 -7.73 1.48
C LYS A 29 8.48 -7.08 0.09
N VAL A 30 8.33 -7.91 -0.94
CA VAL A 30 8.19 -7.44 -2.34
C VAL A 30 6.95 -6.55 -2.52
N LEU A 31 5.89 -6.74 -1.72
CA LEU A 31 4.72 -5.86 -1.76
C LEU A 31 5.04 -4.47 -1.22
N GLY A 32 5.93 -4.37 -0.22
CA GLY A 32 6.46 -3.10 0.27
C GLY A 32 7.23 -2.35 -0.81
N ASP A 33 8.23 -3.01 -1.40
CA ASP A 33 9.05 -2.44 -2.50
C ASP A 33 8.16 -2.00 -3.69
N LEU A 34 7.14 -2.79 -4.03
CA LEU A 34 6.20 -2.44 -5.09
C LEU A 34 5.36 -1.20 -4.74
N ALA A 35 4.92 -1.08 -3.49
CA ALA A 35 4.12 0.06 -3.05
C ALA A 35 4.93 1.35 -3.03
N GLU A 36 6.18 1.28 -2.55
CA GLU A 36 7.16 2.37 -2.63
C GLU A 36 7.36 2.80 -4.08
N TRP A 37 7.61 1.85 -4.99
CA TRP A 37 7.75 2.14 -6.42
C TRP A 37 6.51 2.80 -7.01
N ILE A 38 5.30 2.33 -6.69
CA ILE A 38 4.05 2.99 -7.13
C ILE A 38 3.99 4.43 -6.64
N CYS A 39 4.42 4.69 -5.41
CA CYS A 39 4.46 6.04 -4.85
C CYS A 39 5.48 6.95 -5.53
N VAL A 40 6.64 6.42 -5.92
CA VAL A 40 7.62 7.14 -6.75
C VAL A 40 6.96 7.56 -8.08
N GLN A 41 6.29 6.62 -8.75
CA GLN A 41 5.70 6.87 -10.07
C GLN A 41 4.48 7.80 -10.05
N SER A 42 3.69 7.76 -8.98
CA SER A 42 2.36 8.40 -8.95
C SER A 42 2.32 9.69 -8.14
N TYR A 43 3.20 9.82 -7.15
CA TYR A 43 3.17 10.93 -6.18
C TYR A 43 4.51 11.66 -6.06
N GLY A 44 5.54 11.27 -6.82
CA GLY A 44 6.86 11.90 -6.75
C GLY A 44 7.61 11.62 -5.46
N LEU A 45 7.38 10.45 -4.84
CA LEU A 45 8.16 10.03 -3.68
C LEU A 45 9.64 9.89 -4.06
N GLU A 46 10.51 10.56 -3.31
CA GLU A 46 11.95 10.36 -3.37
C GLU A 46 12.35 9.39 -2.26
N LEU A 47 12.79 8.19 -2.63
CA LEU A 47 13.13 7.15 -1.65
C LEU A 47 14.35 7.55 -0.81
N GLU A 48 14.28 7.25 0.47
CA GLU A 48 15.40 7.46 1.39
C GLU A 48 16.53 6.47 1.03
N ALA A 49 17.68 7.01 0.61
CA ALA A 49 18.80 6.22 0.07
C ALA A 49 19.43 5.28 1.10
N SER A 50 19.29 5.63 2.37
CA SER A 50 19.68 4.82 3.51
C SER A 50 18.50 3.92 3.86
N GLY A 51 18.46 2.70 3.28
CA GLY A 51 17.47 1.65 3.60
C GLY A 51 17.52 1.14 5.05
N ARG A 52 17.99 1.97 5.99
CA ARG A 52 18.11 1.75 7.44
C ARG A 52 17.73 2.98 8.27
N HIS A 53 17.26 4.10 7.69
CA HIS A 53 16.70 5.17 8.51
C HIS A 53 15.41 4.68 9.19
N PRO A 54 15.36 4.65 10.53
CA PRO A 54 14.16 4.20 11.22
C PRO A 54 13.06 5.25 11.05
N GLY A 55 12.01 4.90 10.31
CA GLY A 55 10.66 5.43 10.54
C GLY A 55 9.93 6.07 9.35
N TYR A 56 10.56 6.27 8.20
CA TYR A 56 9.89 6.69 6.96
C TYR A 56 10.62 6.10 5.74
N ASP A 57 9.95 6.04 4.58
CA ASP A 57 10.50 5.37 3.38
C ASP A 57 11.00 6.36 2.32
N GLY A 58 10.55 7.62 2.37
CA GLY A 58 11.02 8.67 1.47
C GLY A 58 10.43 10.04 1.80
N VAL A 59 10.61 10.99 0.89
CA VAL A 59 10.10 12.37 1.03
C VAL A 59 9.28 12.82 -0.17
N ILE A 60 8.27 13.66 0.07
CA ILE A 60 7.51 14.40 -0.96
C ILE A 60 7.45 15.86 -0.51
N ASP A 61 8.02 16.78 -1.30
CA ASP A 61 8.09 18.21 -0.96
C ASP A 61 8.68 18.46 0.45
N ASN A 62 9.79 17.80 0.80
CA ASN A 62 10.42 17.81 2.14
C ASN A 62 9.59 17.23 3.30
N ARG A 63 8.41 16.65 3.05
CA ARG A 63 7.64 15.93 4.06
C ARG A 63 8.05 14.46 4.09
N LYS A 64 8.30 13.92 5.27
CA LYS A 64 8.63 12.50 5.48
C LYS A 64 7.40 11.65 5.27
N VAL A 65 7.51 10.65 4.40
CA VAL A 65 6.41 9.76 4.03
C VAL A 65 6.75 8.33 4.42
N GLN A 66 5.88 7.70 5.22
CA GLN A 66 5.87 6.25 5.40
C GLN A 66 4.84 5.64 4.44
N VAL A 67 5.25 4.63 3.70
CA VAL A 67 4.42 3.79 2.84
C VAL A 67 4.15 2.46 3.55
N LYS A 68 2.91 2.01 3.53
CA LYS A 68 2.51 0.69 4.00
C LYS A 68 1.54 0.06 3.02
N ALA A 69 1.72 -1.23 2.78
CA ALA A 69 0.89 -1.97 1.85
C ALA A 69 0.24 -3.18 2.50
N HIS A 70 -0.99 -3.50 2.07
CA HIS A 70 -1.69 -4.70 2.51
C HIS A 70 -2.48 -5.31 1.36
N ASN A 71 -2.22 -6.59 1.09
CA ASN A 71 -2.94 -7.38 0.08
C ASN A 71 -3.44 -8.73 0.62
N SER A 72 -3.33 -8.97 1.93
CA SER A 72 -3.72 -10.27 2.51
C SER A 72 -5.24 -10.43 2.55
N PRO A 73 -5.79 -11.60 2.12
CA PRO A 73 -7.21 -11.91 2.24
C PRO A 73 -7.61 -12.29 3.68
N LYS A 74 -6.64 -12.57 4.56
CA LYS A 74 -6.89 -13.02 5.94
C LYS A 74 -6.64 -11.92 6.97
N GLY A 75 -5.57 -11.13 6.77
CA GLY A 75 -5.14 -10.06 7.69
C GLY A 75 -6.21 -9.01 7.95
N THR A 76 -6.43 -8.66 9.22
CA THR A 76 -7.49 -7.74 9.65
C THR A 76 -6.98 -6.38 10.12
N ASN A 77 -5.66 -6.20 10.15
CA ASN A 77 -4.99 -4.98 10.54
C ASN A 77 -3.64 -4.86 9.83
N LEU A 78 -3.15 -3.62 9.73
CA LEU A 78 -1.86 -3.27 9.16
C LEU A 78 -1.13 -2.38 10.16
N SER A 79 0.07 -2.79 10.59
CA SER A 79 0.92 -1.92 11.42
C SER A 79 1.45 -0.77 10.59
N VAL A 80 1.39 0.45 11.13
CA VAL A 80 1.79 1.67 10.41
C VAL A 80 3.01 2.38 11.00
N GLY A 81 3.70 1.76 11.95
CA GLY A 81 4.87 2.36 12.61
C GLY A 81 4.51 3.48 13.60
N ASN A 82 5.51 4.23 14.05
CA ASN A 82 5.32 5.34 14.99
C ASN A 82 5.09 6.65 14.20
N PRO A 83 3.93 7.33 14.36
CA PRO A 83 3.65 8.60 13.66
C PRO A 83 4.57 9.75 14.04
N GLU A 84 5.36 9.67 15.11
CA GLU A 84 6.39 10.68 15.41
C GLU A 84 7.57 10.66 14.43
N GLN A 85 7.68 9.63 13.58
CA GLN A 85 8.83 9.43 12.68
C GLN A 85 8.58 9.87 11.24
N TYR A 86 7.33 10.23 10.90
CA TYR A 86 6.93 10.66 9.56
C TYR A 86 5.88 11.76 9.65
N ASP A 87 5.73 12.55 8.59
CA ASP A 87 4.71 13.60 8.50
C ASP A 87 3.43 13.07 7.85
N GLU A 88 3.58 12.18 6.86
CA GLU A 88 2.47 11.55 6.15
C GLU A 88 2.61 10.02 6.09
N LEU A 89 1.45 9.34 6.10
CA LEU A 89 1.32 7.90 5.88
C LEU A 89 0.51 7.66 4.61
N PHE A 90 1.08 6.85 3.72
CA PHE A 90 0.41 6.34 2.53
C PHE A 90 0.08 4.86 2.76
N VAL A 91 -1.21 4.52 2.71
CA VAL A 91 -1.68 3.14 2.85
C VAL A 91 -2.19 2.63 1.52
N LEU A 92 -1.49 1.67 0.93
CA LEU A 92 -1.87 1.02 -0.33
C LEU A 92 -2.58 -0.31 -0.05
N ILE A 93 -3.86 -0.36 -0.40
CA ILE A 93 -4.70 -1.54 -0.24
C ILE A 93 -4.85 -2.23 -1.59
N GLY A 94 -4.22 -3.40 -1.71
CA GLY A 94 -4.25 -4.20 -2.94
C GLY A 94 -5.60 -4.90 -3.19
N PRO A 95 -5.76 -5.55 -4.35
CA PRO A 95 -7.03 -6.13 -4.80
C PRO A 95 -7.53 -7.31 -3.97
N ARG A 96 -6.63 -8.07 -3.33
CA ARG A 96 -6.99 -9.24 -2.49
C ARG A 96 -7.12 -8.90 -1.01
N SER A 97 -6.90 -7.65 -0.66
CA SER A 97 -6.86 -7.18 0.71
C SER A 97 -8.21 -7.28 1.41
N ARG A 98 -8.27 -7.96 2.56
CA ARG A 98 -9.47 -7.97 3.40
C ARG A 98 -9.86 -6.58 3.89
N LEU A 99 -8.88 -5.68 3.98
CA LEU A 99 -9.06 -4.28 4.38
C LEU A 99 -9.73 -3.41 3.30
N ARG A 100 -9.91 -3.91 2.07
CA ARG A 100 -10.55 -3.19 0.97
C ARG A 100 -12.01 -2.86 1.27
N VAL A 101 -12.41 -1.60 1.06
CA VAL A 101 -13.77 -1.11 1.32
C VAL A 101 -14.59 -0.94 0.04
N GLY A 102 -13.98 -0.58 -1.09
CA GLY A 102 -14.68 -0.35 -2.34
C GLY A 102 -14.75 -1.57 -3.28
N PRO A 103 -15.14 -1.35 -4.55
CA PRO A 103 -15.45 -2.42 -5.47
C PRO A 103 -14.27 -3.37 -5.73
N ALA A 104 -14.62 -4.62 -6.04
CA ALA A 104 -13.66 -5.59 -6.56
C ALA A 104 -13.13 -5.12 -7.92
N GLY A 105 -11.84 -5.35 -8.17
CA GLY A 105 -11.15 -4.95 -9.39
C GLY A 105 -9.65 -5.07 -9.23
N GLN A 106 -8.89 -4.99 -10.32
CA GLN A 106 -7.43 -4.97 -10.27
C GLN A 106 -6.96 -3.54 -10.09
N SER A 107 -6.96 -3.08 -8.84
CA SER A 107 -6.48 -1.75 -8.49
C SER A 107 -5.96 -1.68 -7.06
N PHE A 108 -5.10 -0.68 -6.82
CA PHE A 108 -4.78 -0.25 -5.47
C PHE A 108 -5.71 0.87 -5.04
N HIS A 109 -6.18 0.81 -3.80
CA HIS A 109 -6.76 1.99 -3.14
C HIS A 109 -5.67 2.64 -2.31
N VAL A 110 -5.40 3.92 -2.57
CA VAL A 110 -4.39 4.68 -1.83
C VAL A 110 -5.10 5.64 -0.89
N TYR A 111 -4.81 5.50 0.40
CA TYR A 111 -5.27 6.41 1.44
C TYR A 111 -4.09 7.21 1.96
N ARG A 112 -4.33 8.48 2.29
CA ARG A 112 -3.31 9.40 2.81
C ARG A 112 -3.75 9.93 4.16
N PHE A 113 -2.84 9.92 5.12
CA PHE A 113 -3.07 10.41 6.47
C PHE A 113 -1.91 11.29 6.91
N THR A 114 -2.20 12.34 7.67
CA THR A 114 -1.16 13.04 8.43
C THR A 114 -0.77 12.23 9.68
N SER A 115 0.42 12.48 10.22
CA SER A 115 0.86 11.92 11.51
C SER A 115 -0.17 12.12 12.63
N ASP A 116 -0.75 13.32 12.74
CA ASP A 116 -1.82 13.62 13.72
C ASP A 116 -3.06 12.74 13.53
N GLN A 117 -3.46 12.50 12.28
CA GLN A 117 -4.60 11.62 11.99
C GLN A 117 -4.29 10.18 12.36
N VAL A 118 -3.06 9.71 12.11
CA VAL A 118 -2.62 8.37 12.55
C VAL A 118 -2.63 8.28 14.06
N ASP A 119 -2.08 9.27 14.75
CA ASP A 119 -2.00 9.30 16.21
C ASP A 119 -3.39 9.23 16.86
N LEU A 120 -4.33 10.01 16.33
CA LEU A 120 -5.69 10.09 16.85
C LEU A 120 -6.52 8.84 16.52
N ARG A 121 -6.38 8.30 15.30
CA ARG A 121 -7.34 7.32 14.77
C ARG A 121 -6.84 5.88 14.82
N PHE A 122 -5.51 5.65 14.81
CA PHE A 122 -4.92 4.31 14.61
C PHE A 122 -4.26 3.79 15.90
N ARG A 123 -4.13 4.62 16.93
CA ARG A 123 -3.53 4.27 18.21
C ARG A 123 -4.27 3.14 18.93
N ARG A 124 -3.49 2.18 19.42
CA ARG A 124 -3.90 1.05 20.26
C ARG A 124 -2.86 0.85 21.35
N ALA A 125 -3.19 0.06 22.37
CA ALA A 125 -2.25 -0.30 23.43
C ALA A 125 -0.96 -0.97 22.89
N SER A 126 -1.05 -1.67 21.76
CA SER A 126 0.07 -2.39 21.12
C SER A 126 0.80 -1.58 20.03
N GLY A 127 0.48 -0.29 19.84
CA GLY A 127 1.03 0.56 18.78
C GLY A 127 -0.03 1.09 17.82
N TYR A 128 0.36 1.45 16.60
CA TYR A 128 -0.53 2.09 15.62
C TYR A 128 -0.91 1.14 14.50
N TYR A 129 -2.22 0.92 14.32
CA TYR A 129 -2.76 -0.06 13.38
C TYR A 129 -3.92 0.48 12.57
N CYS A 130 -3.79 0.40 11.26
CA CYS A 130 -4.88 0.63 10.32
C CYS A 130 -5.80 -0.61 10.25
N ALA A 131 -7.11 -0.39 10.27
CA ALA A 131 -8.12 -1.43 10.12
C ALA A 131 -9.23 -0.99 9.16
N LYS A 132 -9.96 -1.97 8.61
CA LYS A 132 -11.01 -1.74 7.61
C LYS A 132 -12.04 -0.70 8.05
N LYS A 133 -12.45 -0.73 9.33
CA LYS A 133 -13.44 0.20 9.88
C LYS A 133 -12.97 1.67 9.80
N THR A 134 -11.67 1.89 9.91
CA THR A 134 -11.09 3.23 9.78
C THR A 134 -11.13 3.66 8.32
N LEU A 135 -10.60 2.81 7.42
CA LEU A 135 -10.61 3.07 5.97
C LEU A 135 -12.01 3.30 5.39
N ALA A 136 -13.04 2.69 6.00
CA ALA A 136 -14.41 2.79 5.50
C ALA A 136 -15.02 4.19 5.57
N LYS A 137 -14.36 5.12 6.25
CA LYS A 137 -14.78 6.51 6.41
C LYS A 137 -13.88 7.50 5.65
N GLU A 138 -12.86 7.00 4.97
CA GLU A 138 -11.81 7.81 4.39
C GLU A 138 -11.93 7.80 2.86
N PRO A 139 -11.68 8.93 2.19
CA PRO A 139 -11.53 8.94 0.75
C PRO A 139 -10.28 8.15 0.35
N TYR A 140 -10.30 7.59 -0.84
CA TYR A 140 -9.14 6.95 -1.43
C TYR A 140 -9.03 7.29 -2.92
N GLU A 141 -7.80 7.33 -3.39
CA GLU A 141 -7.48 7.37 -4.81
C GLU A 141 -7.40 5.93 -5.35
N VAL A 142 -7.70 5.76 -6.64
CA VAL A 142 -7.66 4.45 -7.31
C VAL A 142 -6.52 4.45 -8.32
N ILE A 143 -5.55 3.58 -8.12
CA ILE A 143 -4.52 3.28 -9.12
C ILE A 143 -4.92 1.98 -9.80
N SER A 144 -5.49 2.11 -11.01
CA SER A 144 -5.85 0.95 -11.83
C SER A 144 -4.59 0.24 -12.32
N ILE A 145 -4.59 -1.09 -12.19
CA ILE A 145 -3.65 -1.98 -12.86
C ILE A 145 -4.36 -2.84 -13.91
N ASP A 146 -5.62 -2.52 -14.25
CA ASP A 146 -6.29 -3.09 -15.41
C ASP A 146 -5.64 -2.58 -16.71
N GLN A 147 -5.57 -3.47 -17.70
CA GLN A 147 -5.24 -3.05 -19.07
C GLN A 147 -6.50 -2.43 -19.68
N GLU A 148 -6.33 -1.32 -20.40
CA GLU A 148 -7.44 -0.86 -21.24
C GLU A 148 -7.72 -1.94 -22.29
N PRO A 149 -9.00 -2.26 -22.58
CA PRO A 149 -9.30 -3.19 -23.64
C PRO A 149 -8.70 -2.64 -24.94
N VAL A 150 -7.81 -3.42 -25.57
CA VAL A 150 -7.33 -3.12 -26.91
C VAL A 150 -8.57 -3.14 -27.81
N CYS A 151 -9.07 -1.96 -28.18
CA CYS A 151 -10.03 -1.88 -29.27
C CYS A 151 -9.31 -2.36 -30.52
N CYS A 152 -9.61 -3.57 -30.97
CA CYS A 152 -9.26 -4.01 -32.31
C CYS A 152 -9.88 -3.00 -33.28
N GLN A 153 -9.05 -2.18 -33.92
CA GLN A 153 -9.42 -1.36 -35.08
C GLN A 153 -9.38 -2.21 -36.34
#